data_AF-A0AAN8XL52-F1
#
_entry.id   AF-A0AAN8XL52-F1
#
_cell.length_a   1.000
_cell.length_b   1.000
_cell.length_c   1.000
_cell.angle_alpha   90.00
_cell.angle_beta   90.00
_cell.angle_gamma   90.00
#
_symmetry.space_group_name_H-M   'P 1'
#
loop_
_entity.id
_entity.type
_entity.pdbx_description
1 polymer ?
#
loop_
_entity_poly.entity_id
_entity_poly.type
_entity_poly.pdbx_seq_one_letter_code
_entity_poly.pdbx_strand_id
1 'polypeptide(L)'
;MDTLLNTQRWDRTCISSGSSPPNSHTYHSATAILVLVSGSAAKLGRSSAYHHCSLLVRADKRQLKLALQGDKTIESKATASLPASVMNLSELNDEISVDQLLNSIGRTYLETPSDDSDASPQQLYQKSNGYTLINPTDDWFPGEE
;
A
#
# COMPACT_ATOMS: atom_id res chain seq x y z
N MET A 1 9.27 -13.65 -30.34
CA MET A 1 10.05 -12.87 -29.34
C MET A 1 9.04 -11.97 -28.66
N ASP A 2 8.15 -12.56 -27.87
CA ASP A 2 7.05 -11.84 -27.21
C ASP A 2 7.00 -12.31 -25.77
N THR A 3 7.43 -11.45 -24.87
CA THR A 3 7.25 -11.65 -23.43
C THR A 3 6.78 -10.32 -22.86
N LEU A 4 5.55 -9.95 -23.22
CA LEU A 4 4.77 -8.96 -22.50
C LEU A 4 4.38 -9.56 -21.14
N LEU A 5 5.31 -9.55 -20.19
CA LEU A 5 5.02 -9.79 -18.78
C LEU A 5 4.31 -8.54 -18.22
N ASN A 6 3.02 -8.45 -18.51
CA ASN A 6 2.11 -7.55 -17.81
C ASN A 6 1.75 -8.17 -16.46
N THR A 7 2.63 -8.06 -15.48
CA THR A 7 2.35 -8.46 -14.09
C THR A 7 2.11 -7.23 -13.23
N GLN A 8 0.97 -6.57 -13.45
CA GLN A 8 0.32 -5.75 -12.43
C GLN A 8 -0.70 -6.62 -11.68
N ARG A 9 -0.20 -7.48 -10.78
CA ARG A 9 -1.06 -8.16 -9.82
C ARG A 9 -1.28 -7.20 -8.64
N TRP A 10 -2.52 -6.76 -8.48
CA TRP A 10 -2.94 -5.89 -7.38
C TRP A 10 -3.30 -6.74 -6.17
N ASP A 11 -2.37 -6.98 -5.26
CA ASP A 11 -2.71 -7.59 -3.98
C ASP A 11 -3.44 -6.55 -3.11
N ARG A 12 -4.64 -6.91 -2.65
CA ARG A 12 -5.53 -6.04 -1.87
C ARG A 12 -5.45 -6.42 -0.40
N THR A 13 -4.98 -5.52 0.46
CA THR A 13 -5.20 -5.65 1.90
C THR A 13 -6.54 -5.03 2.25
N CYS A 14 -7.49 -5.86 2.67
CA CYS A 14 -8.82 -5.45 3.09
C CYS A 14 -9.01 -5.70 4.58
N ILE A 15 -9.81 -4.85 5.23
CA ILE A 15 -10.28 -5.07 6.59
C ILE A 15 -11.78 -5.40 6.49
N SER A 16 -12.20 -6.49 7.14
CA SER A 16 -13.61 -6.85 7.25
C SER A 16 -14.24 -6.09 8.42
N SER A 17 -15.23 -5.23 8.13
CA SER A 17 -16.10 -4.72 9.18
C SER A 17 -17.15 -5.79 9.51
N GLY A 18 -16.94 -6.54 10.59
CA GLY A 18 -17.93 -7.50 11.08
C GLY A 18 -19.10 -6.77 11.75
N SER A 19 -20.29 -6.83 11.16
CA SER A 19 -21.53 -6.60 11.91
C SER A 19 -21.93 -7.92 12.58
N SER A 20 -21.94 -7.99 13.91
CA SER A 20 -22.50 -9.13 14.63
C SER A 20 -23.97 -9.34 14.23
N PRO A 21 -24.38 -10.54 13.80
CA PRO A 21 -25.78 -10.77 13.45
C PRO A 21 -26.64 -10.83 14.73
N PRO A 22 -27.83 -10.20 14.75
CA PRO A 22 -28.83 -10.47 15.78
C PRO A 22 -29.37 -11.89 15.60
N ASN A 23 -29.47 -12.56 16.73
CA ASN A 23 -29.98 -13.90 17.03
C ASN A 23 -30.93 -14.54 15.99
N SER A 24 -30.58 -15.78 15.63
CA SER A 24 -31.43 -16.89 15.17
C SER A 24 -32.21 -16.77 13.85
N HIS A 25 -31.88 -17.69 12.93
CA HIS A 25 -32.67 -18.15 11.79
C HIS A 25 -32.96 -17.16 10.65
N THR A 26 -31.92 -16.72 9.95
CA THR A 26 -32.03 -16.43 8.50
C THR A 26 -30.63 -16.46 7.85
N TYR A 27 -30.41 -17.36 6.89
CA TYR A 27 -29.20 -17.35 6.04
C TYR A 27 -29.31 -16.17 5.05
N HIS A 28 -29.12 -14.95 5.53
CA HIS A 28 -28.83 -13.82 4.64
C HIS A 28 -27.34 -13.87 4.30
N SER A 29 -27.04 -13.95 3.00
CA SER A 29 -25.69 -13.84 2.45
C SER A 29 -24.96 -12.66 3.09
N ALA A 30 -24.04 -12.96 4.02
CA ALA A 30 -23.21 -11.96 4.66
C ALA A 30 -22.30 -11.36 3.58
N THR A 31 -22.75 -10.28 2.96
CA THR A 31 -21.91 -9.50 2.04
C THR A 31 -20.88 -8.79 2.90
N ALA A 32 -19.70 -9.39 3.05
CA ALA A 32 -18.58 -8.72 3.67
C ALA A 32 -18.28 -7.46 2.85
N ILE A 33 -18.50 -6.29 3.44
CA ILE A 33 -18.06 -5.04 2.83
C ILE A 33 -16.55 -4.99 3.05
N LEU A 34 -15.81 -5.40 2.03
CA LEU A 34 -14.35 -5.29 2.02
C LEU A 34 -13.99 -3.82 1.81
N VAL A 35 -13.29 -3.23 2.79
CA VAL A 35 -12.78 -1.87 2.69
C VAL A 35 -11.27 -1.92 2.52
N LEU A 36 -10.75 -1.20 1.53
CA LEU A 36 -9.32 -1.13 1.27
C LEU A 36 -8.66 -0.04 2.10
N VAL A 37 -7.53 -0.39 2.72
CA VAL A 37 -6.65 0.55 3.44
C VAL A 37 -5.31 0.74 2.72
N SER A 38 -5.00 -0.14 1.76
CA SER A 38 -3.80 -0.09 0.95
C SER A 38 -4.07 -0.37 -0.53
N GLY A 39 -3.15 0.06 -1.38
CA GLY A 39 -3.09 -0.30 -2.79
C GLY A 39 -1.65 -0.54 -3.21
N SER A 40 -1.41 -1.66 -3.91
CA SER A 40 -0.06 -2.13 -4.24
C SER A 40 0.15 -2.30 -5.73
N ALA A 41 1.35 -2.01 -6.21
CA ALA A 41 1.77 -2.30 -7.57
C ALA A 41 3.26 -2.64 -7.61
N ALA A 42 3.66 -3.39 -8.64
CA ALA A 42 5.03 -3.86 -8.79
C ALA A 42 5.55 -3.66 -10.21
N LYS A 43 6.87 -3.51 -10.32
CA LYS A 43 7.61 -3.50 -11.58
C LYS A 43 8.76 -4.51 -11.49
N LEU A 44 8.81 -5.41 -12.46
CA LEU A 44 9.92 -6.34 -12.64
C LEU A 44 10.81 -5.85 -13.79
N GLY A 45 12.09 -5.67 -13.50
CA GLY A 45 13.15 -5.42 -14.47
C GLY A 45 14.02 -6.65 -14.68
N ARG A 46 15.06 -6.52 -15.49
CA ARG A 46 15.97 -7.64 -15.80
C ARG A 46 16.75 -8.13 -14.58
N SER A 47 17.22 -7.20 -13.74
CA SER A 47 18.08 -7.47 -12.58
C SER A 47 17.54 -6.87 -11.28
N SER A 48 16.33 -6.32 -11.31
CA SER A 48 15.74 -5.61 -10.17
C SER A 48 14.24 -5.80 -10.17
N ALA A 49 13.64 -5.88 -8.98
CA ALA A 49 12.20 -5.87 -8.78
C ALA A 49 11.86 -4.82 -7.73
N TYR A 50 10.79 -4.06 -7.96
CA TYR A 50 10.29 -3.08 -7.00
C TYR A 50 8.80 -3.28 -6.77
N HIS A 51 8.42 -3.45 -5.50
CA HIS A 51 7.03 -3.50 -5.04
C HIS A 51 6.79 -2.26 -4.19
N HIS A 52 5.85 -1.42 -4.61
CA HIS A 52 5.40 -0.29 -3.80
C HIS A 52 3.95 -0.49 -3.39
N CYS A 53 3.58 0.15 -2.30
CA CYS A 53 2.21 0.28 -1.90
C CYS A 53 1.96 1.67 -1.31
N SER A 54 0.68 2.07 -1.31
CA SER A 54 0.18 3.21 -0.56
C SER A 54 -0.62 2.71 0.64
N LEU A 55 -0.53 3.42 1.77
CA LEU A 55 -1.32 3.18 2.97
C LEU A 55 -2.12 4.44 3.32
N LEU A 56 -3.43 4.31 3.49
CA LEU A 56 -4.30 5.42 3.85
C LEU A 56 -4.29 5.62 5.36
N VAL A 57 -3.54 6.61 5.85
CA VAL A 57 -3.41 6.87 7.30
C VAL A 57 -4.43 7.90 7.77
N ARG A 58 -4.42 9.10 7.19
CA ARG A 58 -5.33 10.24 7.50
C ARG A 58 -5.63 11.07 6.24
N ALA A 59 -5.82 10.42 5.10
CA ALA A 59 -6.07 11.11 3.83
C ALA A 59 -7.44 11.79 3.80
N ASP A 60 -7.54 12.96 3.16
CA ASP A 60 -8.84 13.59 2.84
C ASP A 60 -9.53 12.77 1.73
N LYS A 61 -10.43 11.87 2.16
CA LYS A 61 -11.17 10.98 1.26
C LYS A 61 -12.07 11.74 0.28
N ARG A 62 -12.51 12.97 0.61
CA ARG A 62 -13.33 13.76 -0.31
C ARG A 62 -12.48 14.26 -1.46
N GLN A 63 -11.33 14.86 -1.15
CA GLN A 63 -10.38 15.33 -2.16
C GLN A 63 -9.86 14.18 -3.01
N LEU A 64 -9.52 13.04 -2.40
CA LEU A 64 -9.14 11.83 -3.12
C LEU A 64 -10.23 11.38 -4.10
N LYS A 65 -11.49 11.33 -3.67
CA LYS A 65 -12.60 10.95 -4.54
C LYS A 65 -12.79 11.93 -5.69
N LEU A 66 -12.65 13.23 -5.45
CA LEU A 66 -12.76 14.25 -6.49
C LEU A 66 -11.63 14.10 -7.53
N ALA A 67 -10.39 13.92 -7.07
CA ALA A 67 -9.23 13.74 -7.94
C ALA A 67 -9.33 12.48 -8.83
N LEU A 68 -9.96 11.41 -8.34
CA LEU A 68 -10.09 10.13 -9.04
C LEU A 68 -11.34 10.01 -9.94
N GLN A 69 -12.23 11.01 -9.97
CA GLN A 69 -13.49 10.89 -10.74
C GLN A 69 -13.26 10.73 -12.24
N GLY A 70 -12.17 11.29 -12.78
CA GLY A 70 -11.76 11.20 -14.18
C GLY A 70 -12.80 11.74 -15.18
N ASP A 71 -12.38 11.96 -16.41
CA ASP A 71 -13.32 12.22 -17.51
C ASP A 71 -13.79 10.88 -18.10
N LYS A 72 -15.10 10.64 -18.04
CA LYS A 72 -15.73 9.41 -18.55
C LYS A 72 -15.97 9.44 -20.06
N THR A 73 -15.70 10.56 -20.72
CA THR A 73 -15.90 10.73 -22.16
C THR A 73 -14.67 10.33 -22.99
N ILE A 74 -13.53 10.08 -22.34
CA ILE A 74 -12.29 9.69 -23.01
C ILE A 74 -12.33 8.19 -23.35
N GLU A 75 -12.20 7.86 -24.63
CA GLU A 75 -11.99 6.48 -25.08
C GLU A 75 -10.51 6.10 -24.98
N SER A 76 -10.20 5.03 -24.24
CA SER A 76 -8.82 4.57 -24.04
C SER A 76 -8.73 3.05 -23.98
N LYS A 77 -7.60 2.51 -24.43
CA LYS A 77 -7.22 1.09 -24.27
C LYS A 77 -6.36 0.85 -23.02
N ALA A 78 -6.12 1.89 -22.22
CA ALA A 78 -5.36 1.77 -20.98
C ALA A 78 -6.10 0.88 -19.96
N THR A 79 -5.34 0.27 -19.05
CA THR A 79 -5.90 -0.50 -17.94
C THR A 79 -6.76 0.40 -17.06
N ALA A 80 -8.04 0.10 -16.96
CA ALA A 80 -8.95 0.84 -16.11
C ALA A 80 -8.65 0.58 -14.62
N SER A 81 -8.77 1.62 -13.81
CA SER A 81 -8.74 1.48 -12.35
C SER A 81 -9.97 0.72 -11.86
N LEU A 82 -9.82 -0.15 -10.86
CA LEU A 82 -10.93 -0.85 -10.23
C LEU A 82 -11.41 -0.09 -8.98
N PRO A 83 -12.58 0.57 -9.02
CA PRO A 83 -13.09 1.34 -7.88
C PRO A 83 -13.28 0.47 -6.64
N ALA A 84 -13.05 1.03 -5.46
CA ALA A 84 -13.24 0.35 -4.19
C ALA A 84 -13.66 1.33 -3.09
N SER A 85 -14.33 0.80 -2.06
CA SER A 85 -14.50 1.54 -0.80
C SER A 85 -13.16 1.61 -0.09
N VAL A 86 -12.84 2.78 0.47
CA VAL A 86 -11.56 3.03 1.15
C VAL A 86 -11.75 3.58 2.56
N MET A 87 -10.83 3.25 3.44
CA MET A 87 -10.79 3.66 4.85
C MET A 87 -9.39 4.10 5.24
N ASN A 88 -9.30 5.11 6.08
CA ASN A 88 -8.07 5.50 6.75
C ASN A 88 -7.84 4.61 7.98
N LEU A 89 -6.58 4.27 8.27
CA LEU A 89 -6.21 3.59 9.51
C LEU A 89 -6.64 4.38 10.75
N SER A 90 -6.64 5.72 10.66
CA SER A 90 -7.14 6.57 11.74
C SER A 90 -8.63 6.44 12.05
N GLU A 91 -9.41 5.82 11.18
CA GLU A 91 -10.83 5.51 11.45
C GLU A 91 -10.97 4.28 12.36
N LEU A 92 -9.93 3.46 12.49
CA LEU A 92 -9.88 2.30 13.40
C LEU A 92 -9.19 2.64 14.71
N ASN A 93 -8.11 3.41 14.65
CA ASN A 93 -7.39 3.93 15.81
C ASN A 93 -6.85 5.32 15.47
N ASP A 94 -7.41 6.34 16.12
CA ASP A 94 -7.10 7.74 15.87
C ASP A 94 -5.72 8.18 16.36
N GLU A 95 -5.08 7.37 17.22
CA GLU A 95 -3.71 7.56 17.68
C GLU A 95 -2.67 7.27 16.58
N ILE A 96 -3.04 6.53 15.52
CA ILE A 96 -2.11 6.19 14.43
C ILE A 96 -1.72 7.44 13.64
N SER A 97 -0.40 7.66 13.58
CA SER A 97 0.24 8.69 12.76
C SER A 97 1.14 8.10 11.67
N VAL A 98 1.46 8.90 10.65
CA VAL A 98 2.39 8.51 9.58
C VAL A 98 3.78 8.21 10.16
N ASP A 99 4.25 9.03 11.10
CA ASP A 99 5.58 8.86 11.70
C ASP A 99 5.70 7.55 12.50
N GLN A 100 4.69 7.21 13.30
CA GLN A 100 4.65 5.93 14.01
C GLN A 100 4.64 4.75 13.03
N LEU A 101 3.90 4.87 11.93
CA LEU A 101 3.82 3.81 10.92
C LEU A 101 5.16 3.63 10.20
N LEU A 102 5.83 4.72 9.82
CA LEU A 102 7.18 4.69 9.25
C LEU A 102 8.18 4.02 10.21
N ASN A 103 8.13 4.39 11.49
CA ASN A 103 8.96 3.79 12.52
C ASN A 103 8.72 2.29 12.69
N SER A 104 7.46 1.88 12.73
CA SER A 104 7.10 0.47 12.82
C SER A 104 7.55 -0.32 11.59
N ILE A 105 7.33 0.21 10.39
CA ILE A 105 7.72 -0.48 9.14
C ILE A 105 9.24 -0.60 9.05
N GLY A 106 9.97 0.49 9.29
CA GLY A 106 11.43 0.48 9.21
C GLY A 106 12.06 -0.46 10.24
N ARG A 107 11.52 -0.50 11.47
CA ARG A 107 11.95 -1.46 12.48
C ARG A 107 11.67 -2.91 12.07
N THR A 108 10.43 -3.22 11.68
CA THR A 108 10.06 -4.57 11.24
C THR A 108 10.89 -5.02 10.04
N TYR A 109 11.19 -4.12 9.09
CA TYR A 109 12.04 -4.42 7.93
C TYR A 109 13.45 -4.84 8.34
N LEU A 110 14.08 -4.13 9.28
CA LEU A 110 15.42 -4.46 9.79
C LEU A 110 15.43 -5.72 10.67
N GLU A 111 14.33 -6.00 11.37
CA GLU A 111 14.18 -7.19 12.20
C GLU A 111 13.82 -8.45 11.38
N THR A 112 13.33 -8.28 10.15
CA THR A 112 12.98 -9.39 9.27
C THR A 112 14.27 -10.06 8.78
N PRO A 113 14.50 -11.34 9.09
CA PRO A 113 15.70 -12.02 8.63
C PRO A 113 15.67 -12.13 7.11
N SER A 114 16.77 -11.74 6.46
CA SER A 114 17.02 -12.06 5.06
C SER A 114 17.55 -13.49 4.96
N ASP A 115 17.10 -14.24 3.95
CA ASP A 115 17.45 -15.65 3.72
C ASP A 115 18.98 -15.91 3.64
N ASP A 116 19.79 -14.86 3.50
CA ASP A 116 21.25 -14.90 3.34
C ASP A 116 22.06 -14.55 4.61
N SER A 117 21.43 -14.36 5.79
CA SER A 117 22.19 -13.94 6.99
C SER A 117 21.93 -14.77 8.26
N ASP A 118 22.98 -15.41 8.78
CA ASP A 118 23.05 -15.98 10.14
C ASP A 118 23.06 -14.90 11.25
N ALA A 119 22.87 -13.63 10.88
CA ALA A 119 22.96 -12.50 11.79
C ALA A 119 21.64 -12.31 12.54
N SER A 120 21.71 -12.19 13.86
CA SER A 120 20.53 -11.94 14.68
C SER A 120 19.88 -10.57 14.34
N PRO A 121 18.54 -10.46 14.32
CA PRO A 121 17.81 -9.20 14.10
C PRO A 121 18.29 -8.03 14.96
N GLN A 122 18.70 -8.32 16.19
CA GLN A 122 19.20 -7.32 17.15
C GLN A 122 20.56 -6.74 16.72
N GLN A 123 21.43 -7.55 16.12
CA GLN A 123 22.72 -7.08 15.58
C GLN A 123 22.54 -6.23 14.32
N LEU A 124 21.57 -6.55 13.46
CA LEU A 124 21.28 -5.77 12.26
C LEU A 124 20.78 -4.36 12.61
N TYR A 125 19.85 -4.25 13.56
CA TYR A 125 19.33 -2.97 14.05
C TYR A 125 20.42 -2.11 14.71
N GLN A 126 21.30 -2.72 15.51
CA GLN A 126 22.43 -2.02 16.14
C GLN A 126 23.52 -1.62 15.14
N LYS A 127 23.74 -2.42 14.09
CA LYS A 127 24.76 -2.17 13.05
C LYS A 127 24.31 -1.11 12.04
N SER A 128 23.01 -1.01 11.76
CA SER A 128 22.48 -0.04 10.80
C SER A 128 22.21 1.35 11.40
N ASN A 129 22.34 1.51 12.72
CA ASN A 129 22.04 2.76 13.43
C ASN A 129 20.57 3.24 13.19
N GLY A 130 19.66 2.31 12.88
CA GLY A 130 18.30 2.59 12.39
C GLY A 130 18.12 2.35 10.89
N TYR A 131 17.08 2.91 10.28
CA TYR A 131 16.88 2.95 8.83
C TYR A 131 17.04 4.40 8.36
N THR A 132 17.75 4.58 7.26
CA THR A 132 18.00 5.92 6.71
C THR A 132 16.81 6.37 5.88
N LEU A 133 16.15 7.45 6.30
CA LEU A 133 15.24 8.18 5.43
C LEU A 133 16.07 8.88 4.35
N ILE A 134 15.96 8.42 3.11
CA ILE A 134 16.55 9.10 1.95
C ILE A 134 15.59 10.20 1.54
N ASN A 135 16.05 11.45 1.56
CA ASN A 135 15.29 12.55 0.99
C ASN A 135 15.25 12.35 -0.54
N PRO A 136 14.07 12.19 -1.17
CA PRO A 136 13.98 12.00 -2.62
C PRO A 136 14.33 13.26 -3.44
N THR A 137 14.61 14.40 -2.79
CA THR A 137 15.23 15.54 -3.48
C THR A 137 16.75 15.36 -3.52
N ASP A 138 17.22 14.78 -4.63
CA ASP A 138 18.57 14.99 -5.12
C ASP A 138 18.53 16.26 -5.99
N ASP A 139 18.70 17.44 -5.41
CA ASP A 139 18.72 18.67 -6.21
C ASP A 139 19.91 18.66 -7.21
N TRP A 140 19.63 18.30 -8.46
CA TRP A 140 19.77 19.22 -9.61
C TRP A 140 18.88 18.79 -10.79
N PHE A 141 17.94 19.65 -11.16
CA PHE A 141 17.08 19.55 -12.35
C PHE A 141 17.58 20.48 -13.47
N PRO A 142 18.19 20.00 -14.56
CA PRO A 142 18.27 20.74 -15.80
C PRO A 142 16.99 20.43 -16.61
N GLY A 143 16.16 21.45 -16.83
CA GLY A 143 14.98 21.35 -17.67
C GLY A 143 15.32 20.88 -19.09
N GLU A 144 14.34 20.23 -19.72
CA GLU A 144 14.39 19.72 -21.09
C GLU A 144 14.80 20.85 -22.09
N GLU A 145 15.71 20.54 -23.03
CA GLU A 145 15.84 21.26 -24.30
C GLU A 145 14.96 20.61 -25.38
#